data_AF-A0A921AH22-F1
#
_entry.id   AF-A0A921AH22-F1
#
_cell.length_a   1.000
_cell.length_b   1.000
_cell.length_c   1.000
_cell.angle_alpha   90.00
_cell.angle_beta   90.00
_cell.angle_gamma   90.00
#
_symmetry.space_group_name_H-M   'P 1'
#
loop_
_entity.id
_entity.type
_entity.pdbx_description
1 polymer ?
#
loop_
_entity_poly.entity_id
_entity_poly.type
_entity_poly.pdbx_seq_one_letter_code
_entity_poly.pdbx_strand_id
1 'polypeptide(L)'
;MFIQTKKSLLTILLLSVSVSVLTVQAVFAEETKGDLYFIENSLSTSPNSPLVHQKTRLYLQVGNTSNSDMKGVVRAFDVTESKRVEVEQTFTTVEGRNADLYWDFTPKSAGVHEVAFRIIPWESEKESNADNNKIIRKIFVDSDFDKDGIGDQEDKDDDNDGVNDVDDEFPYNRKESRDFDKDGIGDNADLDDDNDGILDTEDQFPNDAAESLDTDGDGIGDNIDEDDDNDGVLDEQEIRNGTDPLKADSDGDGVDDGADSYPTDSRYTKDTDSDGIPNAEDTDDDSDGVLDTEDKFPEDKNEWSDADEDGLGDFADEDDDNDGLLDVREQEIGTNPLDSDTDDDGVGDAEDVFPLDKNEWLDSDGDGLGDNADLNDENKGPIINLSKEPPYFIGRNEVFNLSAEGSIDPDGNSSVDYLWEISKKNEESILISSDKGELVARYPSVGNFDIKLTVTDEEDEERVLTLPITVQWSAWDKYAFLVGVLILLLIILYLVFRKKLEKKSKKKFKK
;
A
#
# COMPACT_ATOMS: atom_id res chain seq x y z
N MET A 1 -48.27 23.61 24.53
CA MET A 1 -48.56 25.07 24.57
C MET A 1 -48.53 25.55 23.13
N PHE A 2 -49.69 25.89 22.56
CA PHE A 2 -50.05 27.26 22.14
C PHE A 2 -49.18 27.76 20.96
N ILE A 3 -49.69 27.71 19.71
CA ILE A 3 -50.45 28.78 19.00
C ILE A 3 -49.49 29.85 18.44
N GLN A 4 -49.42 30.13 17.12
CA GLN A 4 -50.30 31.05 16.36
C GLN A 4 -49.80 31.06 14.87
N THR A 5 -50.52 30.67 13.81
CA THR A 5 -51.68 31.23 13.06
C THR A 5 -51.51 32.60 12.40
N LYS A 6 -51.79 32.68 11.06
CA LYS A 6 -52.74 33.57 10.32
C LYS A 6 -52.20 33.91 8.92
N LYS A 7 -52.91 33.80 7.78
CA LYS A 7 -54.24 34.31 7.33
C LYS A 7 -54.46 33.71 5.90
N SER A 8 -55.61 33.55 5.25
CA SER A 8 -56.96 34.14 5.28
C SER A 8 -57.90 33.22 4.44
N LEU A 9 -59.04 32.67 4.90
CA LEU A 9 -60.39 33.25 5.10
C LEU A 9 -61.26 33.32 3.81
N LEU A 10 -62.19 32.36 3.66
CA LEU A 10 -63.56 32.64 3.20
C LEU A 10 -64.55 31.64 3.81
N THR A 11 -65.62 32.18 4.39
CA THR A 11 -66.51 31.58 5.38
C THR A 11 -67.92 31.54 4.79
N ILE A 12 -68.63 30.39 4.68
CA ILE A 12 -70.11 30.35 4.74
C ILE A 12 -70.62 29.02 5.36
N LEU A 13 -70.97 29.13 6.64
CA LEU A 13 -72.12 28.59 7.38
C LEU A 13 -72.99 27.48 6.73
N LEU A 14 -72.90 26.26 7.27
CA LEU A 14 -73.90 25.19 7.15
C LEU A 14 -74.99 25.40 8.21
N LEU A 15 -76.20 25.77 7.79
CA LEU A 15 -77.40 25.74 8.62
C LEU A 15 -78.36 24.70 8.05
N SER A 16 -78.56 23.64 8.81
CA SER A 16 -79.51 22.56 8.58
C SER A 16 -80.95 23.10 8.49
N VAL A 17 -81.56 23.02 7.31
CA VAL A 17 -83.01 23.07 7.15
C VAL A 17 -83.45 21.76 6.52
N SER A 18 -84.07 20.94 7.36
CA SER A 18 -84.78 19.73 6.99
C SER A 18 -85.96 20.12 6.08
N VAL A 19 -85.83 19.91 4.78
CA VAL A 19 -86.99 19.87 3.88
C VAL A 19 -87.27 18.41 3.59
N SER A 20 -88.37 17.95 4.17
CA SER A 20 -88.96 16.65 3.95
C SER A 20 -89.10 16.36 2.47
N VAL A 21 -88.62 15.18 2.08
CA VAL A 21 -88.79 14.56 0.77
C VAL A 21 -90.28 14.58 0.40
N LEU A 22 -90.68 15.54 -0.42
CA LEU A 22 -91.87 15.40 -1.24
C LEU A 22 -91.37 14.68 -2.49
N THR A 23 -91.70 13.39 -2.58
CA THR A 23 -91.59 12.60 -3.80
C THR A 23 -92.48 13.25 -4.85
N VAL A 24 -91.94 14.20 -5.60
CA VAL A 24 -92.40 14.45 -6.95
C VAL A 24 -91.84 13.27 -7.73
N GLN A 25 -92.69 12.27 -7.98
CA GLN A 25 -92.56 11.49 -9.21
C GLN A 25 -92.60 12.52 -10.33
N ALA A 26 -91.42 13.03 -10.71
CA ALA A 26 -91.21 13.46 -12.07
C ALA A 26 -91.45 12.17 -12.85
N VAL A 27 -92.67 12.05 -13.38
CA VAL A 27 -92.90 11.31 -14.61
C VAL A 27 -91.89 11.95 -15.57
N PHE A 28 -90.69 11.37 -15.64
CA PHE A 28 -89.89 11.50 -16.83
C PHE A 28 -90.85 11.08 -17.93
N ALA A 29 -91.28 12.03 -18.74
CA ALA A 29 -91.70 11.67 -20.07
C ALA A 29 -90.55 10.80 -20.57
N GLU A 30 -90.81 9.52 -20.83
CA GLU A 30 -89.94 8.77 -21.72
C GLU A 30 -89.80 9.70 -22.93
N GLU A 31 -88.62 10.30 -23.10
CA GLU A 31 -88.26 10.83 -24.40
C GLU A 31 -88.55 9.66 -25.32
N THR A 32 -89.54 9.83 -26.19
CA THR A 32 -89.88 8.81 -27.16
C THR A 32 -88.63 8.63 -27.98
N LYS A 33 -87.84 7.60 -27.63
CA LYS A 33 -86.69 7.19 -28.41
C LYS A 33 -87.24 7.01 -29.82
N GLY A 34 -86.73 7.81 -30.76
CA GLY A 34 -86.92 7.52 -32.16
C GLY A 34 -86.51 6.07 -32.42
N ASP A 35 -87.04 5.50 -33.49
CA ASP A 35 -86.85 4.09 -33.81
C ASP A 35 -85.35 3.70 -33.83
N LEU A 36 -84.48 4.64 -34.19
CA LEU A 36 -83.03 4.61 -33.98
C LEU A 36 -82.56 5.66 -32.97
N TYR A 37 -81.53 5.33 -32.21
CA TYR A 37 -80.90 6.25 -31.26
C TYR A 37 -79.46 5.85 -30.97
N PHE A 38 -78.64 6.81 -30.54
CA PHE A 38 -77.30 6.50 -30.04
C PHE A 38 -77.37 5.97 -28.60
N ILE A 39 -76.65 4.89 -28.31
CA ILE A 39 -76.51 4.40 -26.94
C ILE A 39 -75.68 5.41 -26.15
N GLU A 40 -76.20 5.88 -25.01
CA GLU A 40 -75.48 6.77 -24.11
C GLU A 40 -74.17 6.13 -23.65
N ASN A 41 -73.11 6.94 -23.55
CA ASN A 41 -71.77 6.51 -23.12
C ASN A 41 -71.16 5.35 -23.91
N SER A 42 -71.67 5.05 -25.12
CA SER A 42 -71.08 4.03 -26.00
C SER A 42 -69.88 4.50 -26.82
N LEU A 43 -69.51 5.79 -26.73
CA LEU A 43 -68.32 6.27 -27.42
C LEU A 43 -67.07 5.75 -26.71
N SER A 44 -66.24 5.03 -27.45
CA SER A 44 -64.88 4.68 -27.03
C SER A 44 -63.90 4.91 -28.17
N THR A 45 -62.61 4.95 -27.84
CA THR A 45 -61.54 5.12 -28.81
C THR A 45 -60.57 3.96 -28.73
N SER A 46 -59.89 3.65 -29.84
CA SER A 46 -58.73 2.75 -29.87
C SER A 46 -57.62 3.42 -30.66
N PRO A 47 -56.50 3.81 -30.02
CA PRO A 47 -56.20 3.67 -28.59
C PRO A 47 -57.12 4.48 -27.65
N ASN A 48 -57.13 4.14 -26.36
CA ASN A 48 -57.98 4.80 -25.35
C ASN A 48 -57.57 6.27 -25.12
N SER A 49 -56.30 6.60 -25.36
CA SER A 49 -55.73 7.94 -25.33
C SER A 49 -55.32 8.31 -26.75
N PRO A 50 -56.16 9.05 -27.50
CA PRO A 50 -55.85 9.49 -28.85
C PRO A 50 -54.68 10.50 -28.85
N LEU A 51 -53.71 10.31 -29.74
CA LEU A 51 -52.59 11.26 -29.90
C LEU A 51 -52.72 12.07 -31.21
N VAL A 52 -52.12 13.26 -31.25
CA VAL A 52 -52.04 14.07 -32.47
C VAL A 52 -51.39 13.26 -33.59
N HIS A 53 -51.95 13.35 -34.80
CA HIS A 53 -51.51 12.62 -36.00
C HIS A 53 -51.60 11.09 -35.93
N GLN A 54 -51.95 10.53 -34.79
CA GLN A 54 -52.18 9.10 -34.64
C GLN A 54 -53.57 8.71 -35.16
N LYS A 55 -53.62 7.58 -35.87
CA LYS A 55 -54.87 7.02 -36.34
C LYS A 55 -55.63 6.37 -35.16
N THR A 56 -56.69 7.02 -34.73
CA THR A 56 -57.57 6.60 -33.64
C THR A 56 -58.88 6.07 -34.20
N ARG A 57 -59.33 4.90 -33.79
CA ARG A 57 -60.65 4.40 -34.15
C ARG A 57 -61.69 4.83 -33.13
N LEU A 58 -62.70 5.56 -33.57
CA LEU A 58 -63.87 5.89 -32.77
C LEU A 58 -64.86 4.74 -32.88
N TYR A 59 -65.41 4.28 -31.77
CA TYR A 59 -66.48 3.29 -31.73
C TYR A 59 -67.73 3.90 -31.13
N LEU A 60 -68.89 3.59 -31.68
CA LEU A 60 -70.17 4.08 -31.17
C LEU A 60 -71.26 3.05 -31.43
N GLN A 61 -72.28 3.00 -30.58
CA GLN A 61 -73.40 2.08 -30.76
C GLN A 61 -74.68 2.80 -31.13
N VAL A 62 -75.42 2.21 -32.06
CA VAL A 62 -76.79 2.61 -32.41
C VAL A 62 -77.76 1.51 -31.98
N GLY A 63 -78.76 1.88 -31.18
CA GLY A 63 -79.85 0.99 -30.76
C GLY A 63 -81.06 1.09 -31.67
N ASN A 64 -81.85 0.01 -31.71
CA ASN A 64 -83.13 -0.07 -32.40
C ASN A 64 -84.24 -0.43 -31.42
N THR A 65 -85.17 0.51 -31.22
CA THR A 65 -86.38 0.33 -30.39
C THR A 65 -87.64 0.04 -31.20
N SER A 66 -87.54 0.02 -32.53
CA SER A 66 -88.64 -0.39 -33.39
C SER A 66 -88.85 -1.90 -33.32
N ASN A 67 -90.06 -2.29 -33.71
CA ASN A 67 -90.53 -3.67 -33.83
C ASN A 67 -90.24 -4.25 -35.23
N SER A 68 -89.17 -3.80 -35.87
CA SER A 68 -88.70 -4.26 -37.16
C SER A 68 -87.18 -4.09 -37.31
N ASP A 69 -86.58 -4.81 -38.25
CA ASP A 69 -85.19 -4.58 -38.62
C ASP A 69 -85.05 -3.20 -39.29
N MET A 70 -84.00 -2.46 -38.91
CA MET A 70 -83.76 -1.11 -39.41
C MET A 70 -82.42 -0.99 -40.12
N LYS A 71 -82.35 -0.08 -41.09
CA LYS A 71 -81.15 0.25 -41.85
C LYS A 71 -80.96 1.75 -41.95
N GLY A 72 -79.71 2.19 -41.84
CA GLY A 72 -79.37 3.60 -41.96
C GLY A 72 -77.90 3.83 -42.25
N VAL A 73 -77.53 5.11 -42.20
CA VAL A 73 -76.15 5.59 -42.33
C VAL A 73 -75.86 6.51 -41.15
N VAL A 74 -74.65 6.42 -40.58
CA VAL A 74 -74.16 7.42 -39.64
C VAL A 74 -73.01 8.22 -40.25
N ARG A 75 -73.09 9.55 -40.10
CA ARG A 75 -72.03 10.51 -40.46
C ARG A 75 -71.32 11.00 -39.22
N ALA A 76 -69.99 10.98 -39.23
CA ALA A 76 -69.14 11.59 -38.21
C ALA A 76 -68.43 12.84 -38.78
N PHE A 77 -68.44 13.93 -38.02
CA PHE A 77 -67.83 15.20 -38.40
C PHE A 77 -67.10 15.81 -37.20
N ASP A 78 -65.81 16.08 -37.35
CA ASP A 78 -65.04 16.82 -36.37
C ASP A 78 -65.36 18.32 -36.55
N VAL A 79 -66.05 18.87 -35.56
CA VAL A 79 -66.46 20.27 -35.53
C VAL A 79 -65.25 21.16 -35.28
N THR A 80 -64.29 20.72 -34.46
CA THR A 80 -63.11 21.50 -34.07
C THR A 80 -62.24 21.78 -35.31
N GLU A 81 -61.98 20.76 -36.12
CA GLU A 81 -61.20 20.92 -37.36
C GLU A 81 -62.02 21.26 -38.60
N SER A 82 -63.35 21.30 -38.48
CA SER A 82 -64.27 21.42 -39.62
C SER A 82 -64.02 20.38 -40.72
N LYS A 83 -63.66 19.15 -40.33
CA LYS A 83 -63.38 18.03 -41.26
C LYS A 83 -64.29 16.84 -41.02
N ARG A 84 -64.54 16.08 -42.09
CA ARG A 84 -65.14 14.75 -41.94
C ARG A 84 -64.10 13.80 -41.34
N VAL A 85 -64.53 13.04 -40.34
CA VAL A 85 -63.69 12.03 -39.68
C VAL A 85 -63.38 10.90 -40.65
N GLU A 86 -64.41 10.36 -41.33
CA GLU A 86 -64.25 9.38 -42.41
C GLU A 86 -65.49 9.38 -43.34
N VAL A 87 -65.61 8.37 -44.21
CA VAL A 87 -66.78 8.12 -45.05
C VAL A 87 -67.96 7.62 -44.21
N GLU A 88 -69.17 7.87 -44.71
CA GLU A 88 -70.43 7.36 -44.18
C GLU A 88 -70.38 5.86 -43.85
N GLN A 89 -70.81 5.48 -42.65
CA GLN A 89 -70.91 4.07 -42.28
C GLN A 89 -72.36 3.61 -42.34
N THR A 90 -72.64 2.63 -43.20
CA THR A 90 -73.95 1.97 -43.30
C THR A 90 -74.10 0.93 -42.21
N PHE A 91 -75.30 0.78 -41.65
CA PHE A 91 -75.59 -0.26 -40.66
C PHE A 91 -76.98 -0.87 -40.87
N THR A 92 -77.12 -2.11 -40.41
CA THR A 92 -78.40 -2.80 -40.24
C THR A 92 -78.45 -3.31 -38.81
N THR A 93 -79.60 -3.17 -38.15
CA THR A 93 -79.81 -3.66 -36.79
C THR A 93 -81.15 -4.37 -36.68
N VAL A 94 -81.14 -5.52 -36.00
CA VAL A 94 -82.35 -6.31 -35.73
C VAL A 94 -83.15 -5.66 -34.60
N GLU A 95 -84.45 -5.86 -34.57
CA GLU A 95 -85.31 -5.46 -33.44
C GLU A 95 -84.65 -5.80 -32.09
N GLY A 96 -84.50 -4.78 -31.22
CA GLY A 96 -83.94 -4.93 -29.88
C GLY A 96 -82.44 -5.23 -29.80
N ARG A 97 -81.69 -5.13 -30.91
CA ARG A 97 -80.23 -5.27 -30.95
C ARG A 97 -79.54 -3.93 -31.22
N ASN A 98 -78.25 -3.86 -30.90
CA ASN A 98 -77.40 -2.72 -31.20
C ASN A 98 -76.54 -3.03 -32.43
N ALA A 99 -76.24 -1.99 -33.22
CA ALA A 99 -75.20 -2.03 -34.23
C ALA A 99 -73.94 -1.33 -33.69
N ASP A 100 -72.80 -2.00 -33.81
CA ASP A 100 -71.48 -1.44 -33.52
C ASP A 100 -70.94 -0.74 -34.76
N LEU A 101 -70.55 0.53 -34.57
CA LEU A 101 -70.07 1.41 -35.62
C LEU A 101 -68.65 1.86 -35.30
N TYR A 102 -67.89 2.18 -36.33
CA TYR A 102 -66.55 2.74 -36.20
C TYR A 102 -66.19 3.74 -37.29
N TRP A 103 -65.32 4.69 -36.95
CA TRP A 103 -64.68 5.62 -37.88
C TRP A 103 -63.21 5.77 -37.53
N ASP A 104 -62.37 5.83 -38.54
CA ASP A 104 -60.97 6.21 -38.39
C ASP A 104 -60.87 7.74 -38.25
N PHE A 105 -60.28 8.21 -37.16
CA PHE A 105 -60.10 9.61 -36.76
C PHE A 105 -58.61 9.91 -36.62
N THR A 106 -58.13 10.92 -37.33
CA THR A 106 -56.73 11.34 -37.24
C THR A 106 -56.69 12.84 -36.95
N PRO A 107 -56.66 13.24 -35.67
CA PRO A 107 -56.59 14.64 -35.29
C PRO A 107 -55.26 15.25 -35.74
N LYS A 108 -55.28 16.55 -36.05
CA LYS A 108 -54.13 17.34 -36.49
C LYS A 108 -53.67 18.36 -35.46
N SER A 109 -54.41 18.50 -34.37
CA SER A 109 -54.11 19.37 -33.24
C SER A 109 -54.38 18.63 -31.94
N ALA A 110 -53.67 18.99 -30.88
CA ALA A 110 -53.97 18.51 -29.53
C ALA A 110 -55.20 19.26 -28.96
N GLY A 111 -55.74 18.72 -27.87
CA GLY A 111 -56.82 19.31 -27.09
C GLY A 111 -58.17 18.63 -27.31
N VAL A 112 -59.25 19.37 -27.04
CA VAL A 112 -60.61 18.81 -27.06
C VAL A 112 -61.22 18.91 -28.47
N HIS A 113 -61.44 17.76 -29.09
CA HIS A 113 -62.15 17.62 -30.36
C HIS A 113 -63.64 17.36 -30.11
N GLU A 114 -64.51 18.21 -30.66
CA GLU A 114 -65.96 17.98 -30.64
C GLU A 114 -66.40 17.23 -31.90
N VAL A 115 -66.66 15.93 -31.77
CA VAL A 115 -67.10 15.08 -32.88
C VAL A 115 -68.62 14.93 -32.85
N ALA A 116 -69.26 15.42 -33.91
CA ALA A 116 -70.69 15.30 -34.14
C ALA A 116 -71.00 14.02 -34.94
N PHE A 117 -71.90 13.20 -34.39
CA PHE A 117 -72.43 12.01 -35.06
C PHE A 117 -73.89 12.24 -35.42
N ARG A 118 -74.29 11.86 -36.63
CA ARG A 118 -75.68 12.01 -37.10
C ARG A 118 -76.19 10.74 -37.78
N ILE A 119 -77.31 10.21 -37.29
CA ILE A 119 -78.07 9.10 -37.91
C ILE A 119 -78.90 9.64 -39.08
N ILE A 120 -78.90 8.90 -40.18
CA ILE A 120 -79.76 9.12 -41.35
C ILE A 120 -80.44 7.77 -41.66
N PRO A 121 -81.70 7.57 -41.23
CA PRO A 121 -82.48 6.39 -41.58
C PRO A 121 -82.73 6.31 -43.09
N TRP A 122 -82.78 5.11 -43.66
CA TRP A 122 -83.00 4.92 -45.10
C TRP A 122 -84.48 5.17 -45.49
N GLU A 123 -85.43 4.80 -44.63
CA GLU A 123 -86.86 4.98 -44.87
C GLU A 123 -87.32 6.32 -44.28
N SER A 124 -87.27 7.38 -45.10
CA SER A 124 -87.39 8.77 -44.70
C SER A 124 -88.79 9.27 -44.27
N GLU A 125 -89.74 8.40 -43.94
CA GLU A 125 -91.14 8.81 -43.69
C GLU A 125 -91.77 8.35 -42.37
N LYS A 126 -91.04 7.67 -41.48
CA LYS A 126 -91.52 7.34 -40.13
C LYS A 126 -90.43 7.51 -39.08
N GLU A 127 -90.09 8.75 -38.74
CA GLU A 127 -89.41 8.99 -37.48
C GLU A 127 -90.03 10.18 -36.78
N SER A 128 -90.59 9.93 -35.60
CA SER A 128 -91.39 10.87 -34.84
C SER A 128 -90.56 11.84 -34.00
N ASN A 129 -89.23 11.72 -33.99
CA ASN A 129 -88.34 12.54 -33.18
C ASN A 129 -87.02 12.83 -33.91
N ALA A 130 -86.78 14.08 -34.30
CA ALA A 130 -85.58 14.50 -35.02
C ALA A 130 -84.37 14.77 -34.11
N ASP A 131 -84.58 14.86 -32.79
CA ASP A 131 -83.60 15.40 -31.85
C ASP A 131 -82.63 14.35 -31.30
N ASN A 132 -83.00 13.06 -31.29
CA ASN A 132 -82.15 11.96 -30.81
C ASN A 132 -81.18 11.38 -31.87
N ASN A 133 -81.25 11.90 -33.10
CA ASN A 133 -80.43 11.47 -34.23
C ASN A 133 -79.10 12.20 -34.36
N LYS A 134 -78.80 13.14 -33.46
CA LYS A 134 -77.53 13.85 -33.43
C LYS A 134 -76.97 13.84 -32.02
N ILE A 135 -75.72 13.42 -31.88
CA ILE A 135 -74.96 13.62 -30.65
C ILE A 135 -73.67 14.36 -30.98
N ILE A 136 -73.17 15.12 -30.01
CA ILE A 136 -71.81 15.66 -30.02
C ILE A 136 -71.08 15.00 -28.85
N ARG A 137 -69.84 14.60 -29.08
CA ARG A 137 -68.97 14.01 -28.06
C ARG A 137 -67.63 14.71 -28.07
N LYS A 138 -67.09 14.93 -26.87
CA LYS A 138 -65.77 15.50 -26.66
C LYS A 138 -64.77 14.36 -26.59
N ILE A 139 -63.71 14.47 -27.38
CA ILE A 139 -62.59 13.54 -27.40
C ILE A 139 -61.37 14.36 -27.04
N PHE A 140 -60.66 13.96 -25.98
CA PHE A 140 -59.38 14.57 -25.64
C PHE A 140 -58.31 13.92 -26.52
N VAL A 141 -57.47 14.75 -27.14
CA VAL A 141 -56.32 14.34 -27.95
C VAL A 141 -55.08 14.91 -27.30
N ASP A 142 -54.14 14.05 -26.93
CA ASP A 142 -52.89 14.46 -26.31
C ASP A 142 -51.81 14.75 -27.36
N SER A 143 -50.85 15.60 -27.00
CA SER A 143 -49.60 15.73 -27.75
C SER A 143 -48.72 14.50 -27.52
N ASP A 144 -47.70 14.34 -28.36
CA ASP A 144 -46.71 13.25 -28.35
C ASP A 144 -45.46 13.83 -29.03
N PHE A 145 -44.72 14.63 -28.26
CA PHE A 145 -43.69 15.54 -28.77
C PHE A 145 -42.54 14.76 -29.44
N ASP A 146 -42.02 13.76 -28.75
CA ASP A 146 -40.95 12.86 -29.21
C ASP A 146 -41.41 11.74 -30.17
N LYS A 147 -42.71 11.42 -30.22
CA LYS A 147 -43.33 10.36 -31.04
C LYS A 147 -43.01 8.94 -30.59
N ASP A 148 -42.83 8.73 -29.29
CA ASP A 148 -42.61 7.40 -28.72
C ASP A 148 -43.93 6.61 -28.54
N GLY A 149 -45.07 7.32 -28.62
CA GLY A 149 -46.42 6.77 -28.55
C GLY A 149 -47.05 6.82 -27.16
N ILE A 150 -46.38 7.43 -26.18
CA ILE A 150 -46.92 7.94 -24.94
C ILE A 150 -47.32 9.41 -25.19
N GLY A 151 -48.33 9.91 -24.49
CA GLY A 151 -48.74 11.31 -24.65
C GLY A 151 -48.07 12.18 -23.60
N ASP A 152 -47.75 13.44 -23.92
CA ASP A 152 -46.98 14.36 -23.06
C ASP A 152 -47.51 14.49 -21.61
N GLN A 153 -48.80 14.21 -21.35
CA GLN A 153 -49.32 14.24 -19.96
C GLN A 153 -49.00 12.99 -19.13
N GLU A 154 -48.73 11.86 -19.79
CA GLU A 154 -48.38 10.58 -19.18
C GLU A 154 -46.91 10.23 -19.37
N ASP A 155 -46.23 10.91 -20.29
CA ASP A 155 -44.79 10.84 -20.47
C ASP A 155 -44.07 11.46 -19.26
N LYS A 156 -42.81 11.07 -19.11
CA LYS A 156 -41.92 11.62 -18.08
C LYS A 156 -40.74 12.36 -18.68
N ASP A 157 -40.52 12.21 -19.98
CA ASP A 157 -39.40 12.73 -20.74
C ASP A 157 -39.96 13.06 -22.13
N ASP A 158 -40.67 14.19 -22.20
CA ASP A 158 -41.51 14.62 -23.33
C ASP A 158 -40.71 14.74 -24.65
N ASP A 159 -39.38 14.92 -24.58
CA ASP A 159 -38.52 15.03 -25.75
C ASP A 159 -37.50 13.90 -25.94
N ASN A 160 -37.43 12.97 -25.00
CA ASN A 160 -36.60 11.77 -25.00
C ASN A 160 -35.09 12.10 -25.10
N ASP A 161 -34.65 13.09 -24.33
CA ASP A 161 -33.23 13.45 -24.15
C ASP A 161 -32.55 12.72 -22.99
N GLY A 162 -33.34 12.09 -22.11
CA GLY A 162 -32.89 11.30 -20.96
C GLY A 162 -33.00 12.00 -19.61
N VAL A 163 -33.47 13.25 -19.56
CA VAL A 163 -33.83 13.99 -18.34
C VAL A 163 -35.34 13.97 -18.19
N ASN A 164 -35.85 13.78 -16.96
CA ASN A 164 -37.31 13.80 -16.78
C ASN A 164 -37.82 15.25 -16.79
N ASP A 165 -39.02 15.51 -17.30
CA ASP A 165 -39.65 16.84 -17.39
C ASP A 165 -39.68 17.64 -16.08
N VAL A 166 -39.65 16.95 -14.94
CA VAL A 166 -39.66 17.58 -13.61
C VAL A 166 -38.31 18.14 -13.19
N ASP A 167 -37.24 17.62 -13.78
CA ASP A 167 -35.84 18.00 -13.54
C ASP A 167 -35.22 18.70 -14.78
N ASP A 168 -35.99 18.82 -15.86
CA ASP A 168 -35.60 19.42 -17.13
C ASP A 168 -36.13 20.87 -17.23
N GLU A 169 -35.23 21.85 -17.39
CA GLU A 169 -35.61 23.25 -17.58
C GLU A 169 -36.19 23.51 -19.00
N PHE A 170 -35.95 22.61 -19.97
CA PHE A 170 -36.49 22.65 -21.33
C PHE A 170 -37.15 21.33 -21.79
N PRO A 171 -38.28 20.89 -21.19
CA PRO A 171 -38.93 19.58 -21.47
C PRO A 171 -39.40 19.32 -22.91
N TYR A 172 -39.29 20.31 -23.80
CA TYR A 172 -39.72 20.22 -25.19
C TYR A 172 -38.56 20.57 -26.14
N ASN A 173 -37.32 20.38 -25.70
CA ASN A 173 -36.14 20.65 -26.49
C ASN A 173 -35.04 19.64 -26.18
N ARG A 174 -35.04 18.55 -26.96
CA ARG A 174 -34.09 17.43 -26.85
C ARG A 174 -32.59 17.75 -26.90
N LYS A 175 -32.21 19.02 -27.04
CA LYS A 175 -30.82 19.46 -27.05
C LYS A 175 -30.42 20.20 -25.80
N GLU A 176 -31.36 20.55 -24.94
CA GLU A 176 -31.14 21.38 -23.77
C GLU A 176 -31.91 20.80 -22.60
N SER A 177 -31.29 20.72 -21.43
CA SER A 177 -31.99 20.30 -20.21
C SER A 177 -31.62 21.11 -18.98
N ARG A 178 -30.62 21.99 -19.09
CA ARG A 178 -30.10 22.82 -18.01
C ARG A 178 -30.02 24.28 -18.47
N ASP A 179 -30.23 25.18 -17.52
CA ASP A 179 -30.21 26.64 -17.63
C ASP A 179 -29.62 27.15 -16.31
N PHE A 180 -28.28 27.19 -16.22
CA PHE A 180 -27.57 27.40 -14.97
C PHE A 180 -27.82 28.81 -14.40
N ASP A 181 -27.72 29.84 -15.24
CA ASP A 181 -27.97 31.24 -14.87
C ASP A 181 -29.45 31.67 -14.90
N LYS A 182 -30.34 30.87 -15.49
CA LYS A 182 -31.78 31.13 -15.62
C LYS A 182 -32.12 32.30 -16.53
N ASP A 183 -31.33 32.54 -17.57
CA ASP A 183 -31.57 33.57 -18.57
C ASP A 183 -32.58 33.14 -19.67
N GLY A 184 -32.83 31.83 -19.77
CA GLY A 184 -33.75 31.19 -20.70
C GLY A 184 -33.12 30.68 -21.99
N ILE A 185 -31.80 30.75 -22.13
CA ILE A 185 -30.97 30.01 -23.07
C ILE A 185 -30.46 28.77 -22.33
N GLY A 186 -30.42 27.62 -22.99
CA GLY A 186 -29.95 26.39 -22.34
C GLY A 186 -28.44 26.27 -22.44
N ASP A 187 -27.81 25.62 -21.46
CA ASP A 187 -26.35 25.54 -21.31
C ASP A 187 -25.62 25.06 -22.59
N ASN A 188 -26.21 24.19 -23.43
CA ASN A 188 -25.52 23.75 -24.67
C ASN A 188 -25.54 24.80 -25.80
N ALA A 189 -26.39 25.82 -25.68
CA ALA A 189 -26.53 26.92 -26.63
C ALA A 189 -26.06 28.26 -26.07
N ASP A 190 -25.94 28.38 -24.75
CA ASP A 190 -25.29 29.51 -24.10
C ASP A 190 -23.79 29.51 -24.38
N LEU A 191 -23.15 30.66 -24.21
CA LEU A 191 -21.71 30.85 -24.33
C LEU A 191 -21.09 31.33 -23.00
N ASP A 192 -21.92 31.57 -21.99
CA ASP A 192 -21.61 32.12 -20.67
C ASP A 192 -22.69 31.58 -19.70
N ASP A 193 -22.56 30.30 -19.35
CA ASP A 193 -23.55 29.47 -18.64
C ASP A 193 -23.94 30.05 -17.26
N ASP A 194 -23.07 30.85 -16.63
CA ASP A 194 -23.29 31.46 -15.33
C ASP A 194 -23.42 32.99 -15.34
N ASN A 195 -23.27 33.61 -16.51
CA ASN A 195 -23.47 35.02 -16.79
C ASN A 195 -22.55 35.94 -15.95
N ASP A 196 -21.34 35.48 -15.65
CA ASP A 196 -20.31 36.27 -14.95
C ASP A 196 -19.55 37.23 -15.89
N GLY A 197 -19.67 37.01 -17.20
CA GLY A 197 -19.09 37.81 -18.27
C GLY A 197 -17.83 37.22 -18.91
N ILE A 198 -17.38 36.03 -18.47
CA ILE A 198 -16.35 35.21 -19.09
C ILE A 198 -17.04 34.12 -19.92
N LEU A 199 -16.52 33.83 -21.11
CA LEU A 199 -17.13 32.79 -21.95
C LEU A 199 -16.75 31.40 -21.42
N ASP A 200 -17.63 30.41 -21.52
CA ASP A 200 -17.36 29.02 -21.04
C ASP A 200 -16.07 28.42 -21.60
N THR A 201 -15.64 28.87 -22.79
CA THR A 201 -14.40 28.39 -23.43
C THR A 201 -13.13 28.99 -22.84
N GLU A 202 -13.25 30.07 -22.09
CA GLU A 202 -12.18 30.81 -21.42
C GLU A 202 -12.28 30.70 -19.89
N ASP A 203 -13.39 30.16 -19.38
CA ASP A 203 -13.69 29.97 -17.97
C ASP A 203 -13.29 28.57 -17.48
N GLN A 204 -12.52 28.47 -16.39
CA GLN A 204 -12.20 27.18 -15.76
C GLN A 204 -13.37 26.63 -14.90
N PHE A 205 -14.30 27.49 -14.50
CA PHE A 205 -15.50 27.17 -13.74
C PHE A 205 -16.78 27.70 -14.41
N PRO A 206 -17.20 27.21 -15.60
CA PRO A 206 -18.33 27.74 -16.37
C PRO A 206 -19.72 27.65 -15.70
N ASN A 207 -19.80 27.16 -14.47
CA ASN A 207 -21.05 26.96 -13.72
C ASN A 207 -20.85 27.52 -12.29
N ASP A 208 -20.04 28.56 -12.12
CA ASP A 208 -19.85 29.26 -10.85
C ASP A 208 -19.48 30.72 -11.07
N ALA A 209 -20.49 31.59 -11.14
CA ALA A 209 -20.30 33.02 -11.41
C ALA A 209 -19.46 33.80 -10.38
N ALA A 210 -18.95 33.16 -9.34
CA ALA A 210 -18.02 33.75 -8.39
C ALA A 210 -16.55 33.44 -8.73
N GLU A 211 -16.29 32.57 -9.70
CA GLU A 211 -14.98 32.04 -10.00
C GLU A 211 -14.78 31.81 -11.50
N SER A 212 -13.59 32.13 -12.02
CA SER A 212 -13.28 31.91 -13.44
C SER A 212 -11.86 31.39 -13.71
N LEU A 213 -10.98 31.41 -12.70
CA LEU A 213 -9.57 31.05 -12.83
C LEU A 213 -9.20 29.92 -11.86
N ASP A 214 -8.33 29.03 -12.33
CA ASP A 214 -7.72 27.89 -11.62
C ASP A 214 -6.25 27.89 -12.05
N THR A 215 -5.43 28.73 -11.42
CA THR A 215 -4.09 29.06 -11.93
C THR A 215 -3.16 27.83 -11.93
N ASP A 216 -3.30 26.93 -10.96
CA ASP A 216 -2.51 25.71 -10.83
C ASP A 216 -3.20 24.43 -11.39
N GLY A 217 -4.51 24.49 -11.64
CA GLY A 217 -5.30 23.38 -12.16
C GLY A 217 -5.66 22.31 -11.13
N ASP A 218 -5.70 22.64 -9.84
CA ASP A 218 -6.03 21.69 -8.75
C ASP A 218 -7.56 21.47 -8.58
N GLY A 219 -8.36 22.36 -9.19
CA GLY A 219 -9.82 22.34 -9.16
C GLY A 219 -10.47 23.19 -8.05
N ILE A 220 -9.67 23.93 -7.29
CA ILE A 220 -10.08 25.04 -6.43
C ILE A 220 -9.77 26.31 -7.21
N GLY A 221 -10.70 27.28 -7.21
CA GLY A 221 -10.48 28.50 -7.96
C GLY A 221 -9.83 29.61 -7.15
N ASP A 222 -9.13 30.51 -7.86
CA ASP A 222 -8.24 31.53 -7.30
C ASP A 222 -8.93 32.45 -6.25
N ASN A 223 -10.26 32.64 -6.28
CA ASN A 223 -10.92 33.48 -5.26
C ASN A 223 -11.04 32.81 -3.89
N ILE A 224 -10.90 31.47 -3.82
CA ILE A 224 -11.00 30.69 -2.58
C ILE A 224 -9.75 29.88 -2.27
N ASP A 225 -8.85 29.70 -3.23
CA ASP A 225 -7.52 29.18 -2.96
C ASP A 225 -6.74 30.16 -2.06
N GLU A 226 -5.79 29.64 -1.28
CA GLU A 226 -4.87 30.45 -0.47
C GLU A 226 -3.44 30.44 -1.05
N ASP A 227 -3.19 29.67 -2.12
CA ASP A 227 -1.91 29.44 -2.80
C ASP A 227 -2.18 29.19 -4.31
N ASP A 228 -2.55 30.25 -5.04
CA ASP A 228 -3.13 30.19 -6.40
C ASP A 228 -2.22 29.48 -7.45
N ASP A 229 -0.90 29.46 -7.23
CA ASP A 229 0.08 28.83 -8.13
C ASP A 229 0.74 27.57 -7.56
N ASN A 230 0.38 27.18 -6.33
CA ASN A 230 0.76 25.96 -5.62
C ASN A 230 2.28 25.75 -5.47
N ASP A 231 3.02 26.84 -5.28
CA ASP A 231 4.46 26.85 -5.13
C ASP A 231 4.92 26.61 -3.66
N GLY A 232 3.96 26.64 -2.74
CA GLY A 232 4.16 26.44 -1.31
C GLY A 232 4.22 27.73 -0.49
N VAL A 233 4.00 28.89 -1.11
CA VAL A 233 3.91 30.22 -0.48
C VAL A 233 2.52 30.79 -0.67
N LEU A 234 1.77 30.92 0.43
CA LEU A 234 0.43 31.52 0.38
C LEU A 234 0.41 32.93 -0.24
N ASP A 235 -0.65 33.30 -0.96
CA ASP A 235 -0.75 34.60 -1.68
C ASP A 235 -0.52 35.81 -0.75
N GLU A 236 -1.04 35.74 0.50
CA GLU A 236 -0.86 36.83 1.47
C GLU A 236 0.62 36.96 1.91
N GLN A 237 1.38 35.86 1.89
CA GLN A 237 2.81 35.85 2.16
C GLN A 237 3.60 36.36 0.96
N GLU A 238 3.20 36.01 -0.24
CA GLU A 238 3.81 36.48 -1.47
C GLU A 238 3.68 37.98 -1.69
N ILE A 239 2.46 38.52 -1.51
CA ILE A 239 2.22 39.97 -1.53
C ILE A 239 3.12 40.70 -0.52
N ARG A 240 3.45 40.06 0.61
CA ARG A 240 4.38 40.62 1.61
C ARG A 240 5.85 40.50 1.19
N ASN A 241 6.22 39.43 0.48
CA ASN A 241 7.57 39.17 -0.03
C ASN A 241 7.88 39.94 -1.31
N GLY A 242 6.85 40.36 -2.05
CA GLY A 242 6.97 41.06 -3.33
C GLY A 242 6.97 40.14 -4.56
N THR A 243 6.58 38.88 -4.38
CA THR A 243 6.34 37.88 -5.43
C THR A 243 4.91 38.01 -5.99
N ASP A 244 4.61 37.26 -7.06
CA ASP A 244 3.37 37.31 -7.83
C ASP A 244 2.56 36.03 -7.62
N PRO A 245 1.42 36.07 -6.89
CA PRO A 245 0.68 34.87 -6.50
C PRO A 245 0.13 33.95 -7.59
N LEU A 246 0.21 34.40 -8.84
CA LEU A 246 -0.25 33.63 -9.99
C LEU A 246 0.92 33.00 -10.75
N LYS A 247 2.12 33.00 -10.18
CA LYS A 247 3.35 32.50 -10.80
C LYS A 247 4.27 31.88 -9.77
N ALA A 248 4.30 30.55 -9.80
CA ALA A 248 5.17 29.77 -8.95
C ALA A 248 6.65 30.16 -9.01
N ASP A 249 7.12 30.74 -10.12
CA ASP A 249 8.47 31.33 -10.26
C ASP A 249 8.31 32.81 -10.68
N SER A 250 8.38 33.72 -9.70
CA SER A 250 8.07 35.13 -9.89
C SER A 250 9.09 35.86 -10.75
N ASP A 251 10.37 35.52 -10.61
CA ASP A 251 11.47 36.23 -11.27
C ASP A 251 12.02 35.52 -12.52
N GLY A 252 11.61 34.27 -12.72
CA GLY A 252 11.82 33.50 -13.93
C GLY A 252 13.20 32.86 -14.04
N ASP A 253 13.86 32.54 -12.93
CA ASP A 253 15.17 31.89 -12.92
C ASP A 253 15.13 30.35 -12.88
N GLY A 254 13.93 29.79 -12.71
CA GLY A 254 13.64 28.37 -12.78
C GLY A 254 13.55 27.67 -11.42
N VAL A 255 13.53 28.40 -10.31
CA VAL A 255 13.21 27.88 -8.98
C VAL A 255 11.92 28.52 -8.49
N ASP A 256 11.01 27.71 -7.96
CA ASP A 256 9.73 28.21 -7.45
C ASP A 256 9.95 29.07 -6.19
N ASP A 257 9.12 30.10 -5.93
CA ASP A 257 9.35 31.09 -4.88
C ASP A 257 9.37 30.45 -3.48
N GLY A 258 8.61 29.38 -3.28
CA GLY A 258 8.64 28.56 -2.06
C GLY A 258 9.93 27.80 -1.79
N ALA A 259 10.73 27.54 -2.84
CA ALA A 259 12.04 26.90 -2.75
C ALA A 259 13.20 27.89 -2.91
N ASP A 260 12.94 29.10 -3.39
CA ASP A 260 13.93 30.13 -3.65
C ASP A 260 14.21 30.98 -2.40
N SER A 261 15.51 31.16 -2.09
CA SER A 261 15.95 32.07 -1.03
C SER A 261 15.90 33.55 -1.45
N TYR A 262 15.86 33.82 -2.76
CA TYR A 262 15.84 35.15 -3.37
C TYR A 262 14.77 35.28 -4.49
N PRO A 263 13.47 35.03 -4.19
CA PRO A 263 12.37 34.91 -5.18
C PRO A 263 12.01 36.20 -5.96
N THR A 264 12.83 37.23 -5.84
CA THR A 264 12.65 38.51 -6.56
C THR A 264 13.92 38.96 -7.28
N ASP A 265 14.97 38.13 -7.26
CA ASP A 265 16.28 38.41 -7.83
C ASP A 265 16.86 37.16 -8.51
N SER A 266 16.39 36.93 -9.74
CA SER A 266 16.77 35.91 -10.75
C SER A 266 18.27 35.63 -11.02
N ARG A 267 19.16 36.30 -10.28
CA ARG A 267 20.60 36.07 -10.29
C ARG A 267 21.02 35.02 -9.26
N TYR A 268 20.20 34.76 -8.25
CA TYR A 268 20.57 33.97 -7.08
C TYR A 268 19.37 33.12 -6.65
N THR A 269 19.60 31.87 -6.26
CA THR A 269 18.52 30.96 -5.82
C THR A 269 18.72 30.37 -4.42
N LYS A 270 19.95 30.44 -3.89
CA LYS A 270 20.36 29.74 -2.67
C LYS A 270 21.06 30.68 -1.69
N ASP A 271 20.73 30.48 -0.41
CA ASP A 271 21.36 31.03 0.79
C ASP A 271 21.42 29.90 1.83
N THR A 272 22.46 29.05 1.74
CA THR A 272 22.52 27.79 2.49
C THR A 272 22.50 28.02 4.01
N ASP A 273 23.19 29.03 4.52
CA ASP A 273 23.22 29.35 5.95
C ASP A 273 22.16 30.39 6.39
N SER A 274 21.42 30.95 5.44
CA SER A 274 20.37 31.95 5.65
C SER A 274 20.87 33.24 6.31
N ASP A 275 22.10 33.64 6.04
CA ASP A 275 22.68 34.88 6.56
C ASP A 275 22.34 36.14 5.72
N GLY A 276 21.77 35.93 4.53
CA GLY A 276 21.38 36.96 3.57
C GLY A 276 22.44 37.29 2.52
N ILE A 277 23.52 36.52 2.43
CA ILE A 277 24.51 36.55 1.36
C ILE A 277 24.25 35.34 0.45
N PRO A 278 24.10 35.54 -0.87
CA PRO A 278 23.90 34.40 -1.76
C PRO A 278 25.14 33.54 -1.84
N ASN A 279 25.01 32.22 -1.94
CA ASN A 279 26.14 31.28 -2.06
C ASN A 279 27.16 31.70 -3.13
N ALA A 280 26.71 32.25 -4.26
CA ALA A 280 27.59 32.70 -5.33
C ALA A 280 28.53 33.88 -4.95
N GLU A 281 28.26 34.56 -3.84
CA GLU A 281 29.02 35.69 -3.29
C GLU A 281 29.51 35.42 -1.86
N ASP A 282 29.07 34.34 -1.21
CA ASP A 282 29.59 33.88 0.06
C ASP A 282 30.96 33.18 -0.14
N THR A 283 31.68 33.03 0.95
CA THR A 283 32.97 32.34 1.01
C THR A 283 32.97 31.14 1.96
N ASP A 284 31.85 30.94 2.67
CA ASP A 284 31.58 29.88 3.67
C ASP A 284 30.07 29.62 3.67
N ASP A 285 29.60 28.99 2.59
CA ASP A 285 28.19 28.84 2.20
C ASP A 285 27.28 28.28 3.30
N ASP A 286 27.79 27.37 4.14
CA ASP A 286 27.04 26.73 5.24
C ASP A 286 27.43 27.22 6.65
N SER A 287 28.36 28.17 6.73
CA SER A 287 28.85 28.79 7.97
C SER A 287 29.38 27.78 9.00
N ASP A 288 30.03 26.69 8.57
CA ASP A 288 30.67 25.72 9.46
C ASP A 288 32.05 26.19 9.95
N GLY A 289 32.64 27.17 9.27
CA GLY A 289 33.93 27.78 9.57
C GLY A 289 35.09 27.33 8.67
N VAL A 290 34.83 26.49 7.67
CA VAL A 290 35.73 26.13 6.58
C VAL A 290 35.31 26.93 5.34
N LEU A 291 36.28 27.51 4.62
CA LEU A 291 35.94 28.28 3.42
C LEU A 291 35.59 27.33 2.27
N ASP A 292 34.66 27.68 1.38
CA ASP A 292 34.24 26.84 0.24
C ASP A 292 35.42 26.36 -0.63
N THR A 293 36.50 27.16 -0.67
CA THR A 293 37.71 26.80 -1.44
C THR A 293 38.56 25.69 -0.80
N GLU A 294 38.33 25.42 0.49
CA GLU A 294 38.97 24.41 1.31
C GLU A 294 37.99 23.30 1.74
N ASP A 295 36.70 23.52 1.53
CA ASP A 295 35.60 22.61 1.88
C ASP A 295 35.24 21.66 0.72
N LYS A 296 35.16 20.36 1.00
CA LYS A 296 34.72 19.34 0.02
C LYS A 296 33.20 19.28 -0.14
N PHE A 297 32.42 19.71 0.84
CA PHE A 297 30.97 19.83 0.82
C PHE A 297 30.50 21.23 1.28
N PRO A 298 30.75 22.29 0.51
CA PRO A 298 30.45 23.68 0.91
C PRO A 298 28.98 23.98 1.29
N GLU A 299 28.04 23.09 0.99
CA GLU A 299 26.62 23.27 1.32
C GLU A 299 26.15 22.37 2.50
N ASP A 300 27.03 21.59 3.14
CA ASP A 300 26.70 20.72 4.28
C ASP A 300 27.56 21.01 5.51
N LYS A 301 26.97 21.75 6.44
CA LYS A 301 27.58 22.20 7.69
C LYS A 301 28.23 21.11 8.56
N ASN A 302 27.97 19.83 8.30
CA ASN A 302 28.49 18.72 9.10
C ASN A 302 29.66 18.00 8.42
N GLU A 303 29.95 18.29 7.16
CA GLU A 303 30.93 17.58 6.33
C GLU A 303 31.82 18.60 5.63
N TRP A 304 33.13 18.58 5.88
CA TRP A 304 34.07 19.50 5.21
C TRP A 304 35.23 18.78 4.51
N SER A 305 35.37 17.47 4.74
CA SER A 305 36.46 16.64 4.24
C SER A 305 35.95 15.33 3.63
N ASP A 306 36.68 14.88 2.61
CA ASP A 306 36.45 13.67 1.79
C ASP A 306 37.85 13.16 1.44
N ALA A 307 38.38 12.29 2.29
CA ALA A 307 39.79 11.89 2.28
C ALA A 307 40.14 10.99 1.08
N ASP A 308 39.22 10.15 0.63
CA ASP A 308 39.39 9.25 -0.52
C ASP A 308 38.79 9.77 -1.84
N GLU A 309 38.06 10.88 -1.80
CA GLU A 309 37.37 11.51 -2.94
C GLU A 309 36.27 10.64 -3.56
N ASP A 310 35.59 9.81 -2.75
CA ASP A 310 34.50 8.96 -3.21
C ASP A 310 33.13 9.69 -3.28
N GLY A 311 33.05 10.86 -2.64
CA GLY A 311 31.88 11.73 -2.60
C GLY A 311 30.98 11.56 -1.37
N LEU A 312 31.37 10.75 -0.40
CA LEU A 312 30.87 10.76 0.98
C LEU A 312 31.84 11.58 1.85
N GLY A 313 31.32 12.32 2.82
CA GLY A 313 32.17 13.07 3.74
C GLY A 313 32.66 12.19 4.88
N ASP A 314 33.85 12.48 5.41
CA ASP A 314 34.53 11.67 6.43
C ASP A 314 33.69 11.49 7.72
N PHE A 315 32.67 12.33 7.99
CA PHE A 315 31.80 12.11 9.14
C PHE A 315 30.66 11.12 8.86
N ALA A 316 30.30 10.94 7.59
CA ALA A 316 29.28 10.02 7.11
C ALA A 316 29.83 8.70 6.53
N ASP A 317 31.09 8.70 6.08
CA ASP A 317 31.79 7.50 5.63
C ASP A 317 32.13 6.58 6.83
N GLU A 318 32.25 5.28 6.56
CA GLU A 318 32.73 4.29 7.54
C GLU A 318 34.15 3.80 7.22
N ASP A 319 34.74 4.24 6.10
CA ASP A 319 36.07 3.84 5.56
C ASP A 319 36.73 5.03 4.84
N ASP A 320 37.11 6.08 5.59
CA ASP A 320 37.46 7.42 5.06
C ASP A 320 38.59 7.44 4.00
N ASP A 321 39.48 6.45 3.98
CA ASP A 321 40.57 6.34 3.00
C ASP A 321 40.38 5.22 1.94
N ASN A 322 39.27 4.49 2.03
CA ASN A 322 38.87 3.37 1.18
C ASN A 322 39.95 2.28 1.02
N ASP A 323 40.80 2.06 2.04
CA ASP A 323 41.80 0.98 2.05
C ASP A 323 41.17 -0.41 2.35
N GLY A 324 39.92 -0.43 2.79
CA GLY A 324 39.15 -1.63 3.14
C GLY A 324 39.12 -1.94 4.64
N LEU A 325 39.64 -1.05 5.48
CA LEU A 325 39.68 -1.14 6.91
C LEU A 325 38.88 0.01 7.56
N LEU A 326 37.61 -0.25 7.84
CA LEU A 326 36.71 0.72 8.48
C LEU A 326 37.33 1.53 9.64
N ASP A 327 36.98 2.82 9.80
CA ASP A 327 37.57 3.72 10.82
C ASP A 327 37.42 3.17 12.25
N VAL A 328 36.31 2.47 12.50
CA VAL A 328 36.06 1.84 13.81
C VAL A 328 37.12 0.80 14.13
N ARG A 329 37.62 0.11 13.10
CA ARG A 329 38.63 -0.93 13.20
C ARG A 329 40.02 -0.32 13.29
N GLU A 330 40.28 0.73 12.54
CA GLU A 330 41.53 1.48 12.62
C GLU A 330 41.74 2.10 13.98
N GLN A 331 40.70 2.71 14.55
CA GLN A 331 40.72 3.20 15.92
C GLN A 331 41.04 2.07 16.93
N GLU A 332 40.61 0.83 16.67
CA GLU A 332 40.92 -0.33 17.53
C GLU A 332 42.40 -0.75 17.44
N ILE A 333 43.01 -0.68 16.24
CA ILE A 333 44.39 -1.11 16.02
C ILE A 333 45.41 0.04 16.14
N GLY A 334 44.94 1.29 16.13
CA GLY A 334 45.72 2.50 16.32
C GLY A 334 46.21 3.17 15.04
N THR A 335 45.71 2.75 13.88
CA THR A 335 45.97 3.36 12.57
C THR A 335 45.15 4.63 12.36
N ASN A 336 45.43 5.36 11.29
CA ASN A 336 44.84 6.66 10.98
C ASN A 336 43.79 6.54 9.87
N PRO A 337 42.50 6.79 10.17
CA PRO A 337 41.42 6.60 9.19
C PRO A 337 41.50 7.38 7.89
N LEU A 338 42.27 8.46 7.88
CA LEU A 338 42.42 9.31 6.71
C LEU A 338 43.65 8.93 5.86
N ASP A 339 44.28 7.78 6.11
CA ASP A 339 45.58 7.43 5.55
C ASP A 339 45.81 5.93 5.43
N SER A 340 45.67 5.43 4.19
CA SER A 340 45.71 4.00 3.85
C SER A 340 47.01 3.24 4.20
N ASP A 341 48.06 3.94 4.64
CA ASP A 341 49.38 3.41 5.03
C ASP A 341 49.93 4.28 6.18
N THR A 342 49.47 4.02 7.40
CA THR A 342 49.72 4.88 8.57
C THR A 342 51.20 5.12 8.87
N ASP A 343 52.08 4.17 8.52
CA ASP A 343 53.50 4.26 8.85
C ASP A 343 54.45 4.47 7.65
N ASP A 344 53.87 4.68 6.47
CA ASP A 344 54.52 5.02 5.20
C ASP A 344 55.57 3.99 4.75
N ASP A 345 55.32 2.69 4.96
CA ASP A 345 56.27 1.63 4.58
C ASP A 345 56.01 1.01 3.20
N GLY A 346 54.83 1.29 2.64
CA GLY A 346 54.38 0.86 1.32
C GLY A 346 53.46 -0.35 1.32
N VAL A 347 53.03 -0.86 2.48
CA VAL A 347 51.96 -1.85 2.66
C VAL A 347 50.79 -1.17 3.38
N GLY A 348 49.59 -1.27 2.83
CA GLY A 348 48.43 -0.59 3.41
C GLY A 348 47.96 -1.24 4.72
N ASP A 349 47.30 -0.47 5.58
CA ASP A 349 46.96 -0.88 6.94
C ASP A 349 46.05 -2.13 6.98
N ALA A 350 45.16 -2.26 6.00
CA ALA A 350 44.33 -3.45 5.82
C ALA A 350 45.13 -4.75 5.53
N GLU A 351 46.28 -4.64 4.85
CA GLU A 351 47.14 -5.76 4.49
C GLU A 351 48.34 -5.96 5.43
N ASP A 352 48.70 -4.94 6.19
CA ASP A 352 49.87 -4.93 7.07
C ASP A 352 49.58 -5.64 8.41
N VAL A 353 50.45 -6.58 8.78
CA VAL A 353 50.36 -7.29 10.07
C VAL A 353 50.83 -6.42 11.25
N PHE A 354 51.71 -5.45 10.97
CA PHE A 354 52.28 -4.48 11.89
C PHE A 354 52.14 -3.04 11.36
N PRO A 355 50.90 -2.52 11.18
CA PRO A 355 50.59 -1.24 10.52
C PRO A 355 51.05 0.04 11.27
N LEU A 356 51.90 -0.12 12.29
CA LEU A 356 52.46 0.96 13.10
C LEU A 356 53.98 0.85 13.24
N ASP A 357 54.61 -0.16 12.63
CA ASP A 357 56.06 -0.33 12.57
C ASP A 357 56.53 -0.50 11.13
N LYS A 358 56.86 0.64 10.52
CA LYS A 358 57.39 0.77 9.14
C LYS A 358 58.58 -0.10 8.70
N ASN A 359 59.10 -0.94 9.59
CA ASN A 359 60.17 -1.88 9.28
C ASN A 359 59.68 -3.33 9.28
N GLU A 360 58.40 -3.60 9.53
CA GLU A 360 57.79 -4.92 9.64
C GLU A 360 56.40 -4.87 9.00
N TRP A 361 56.09 -5.79 8.08
CA TRP A 361 54.78 -5.81 7.39
C TRP A 361 54.18 -7.22 7.27
N LEU A 362 54.95 -8.25 7.61
CA LEU A 362 54.59 -9.66 7.48
C LEU A 362 55.02 -10.42 8.75
N ASP A 363 54.21 -11.39 9.15
CA ASP A 363 54.47 -12.39 10.21
C ASP A 363 54.19 -13.77 9.63
N SER A 364 55.21 -14.41 9.05
CA SER A 364 55.04 -15.64 8.28
C SER A 364 54.65 -16.85 9.15
N ASP A 365 55.04 -16.88 10.42
CA ASP A 365 54.78 -18.01 11.34
C ASP A 365 53.73 -17.73 12.44
N GLY A 366 53.30 -16.46 12.57
CA GLY A 366 52.21 -16.01 13.41
C GLY A 366 52.57 -15.89 14.90
N ASP A 367 53.86 -15.74 15.23
CA ASP A 367 54.34 -15.67 16.60
C ASP A 367 54.31 -14.25 17.20
N GLY A 368 54.01 -13.25 16.37
CA GLY A 368 53.90 -11.84 16.74
C GLY A 368 55.22 -11.05 16.64
N LEU A 369 56.26 -11.59 16.01
CA LEU A 369 57.45 -10.87 15.56
C LEU A 369 57.41 -10.74 14.03
N GLY A 370 57.76 -9.57 13.52
CA GLY A 370 57.82 -9.37 12.07
C GLY A 370 59.04 -10.02 11.44
N ASP A 371 58.87 -10.46 10.19
CA ASP A 371 59.86 -11.19 9.40
C ASP A 371 61.24 -10.49 9.30
N ASN A 372 61.31 -9.14 9.33
CA ASN A 372 62.59 -8.42 9.19
C ASN A 372 63.40 -8.40 10.50
N ALA A 373 62.73 -8.52 11.65
CA ALA A 373 63.35 -8.62 12.97
C ALA A 373 63.48 -10.06 13.48
N ASP A 374 62.66 -11.00 12.97
CA ASP A 374 62.74 -12.40 13.33
C ASP A 374 63.88 -13.11 12.59
N LEU A 375 64.72 -13.79 13.37
CA LEU A 375 65.82 -14.58 12.84
C LEU A 375 65.40 -16.02 12.47
N ASN A 376 64.14 -16.41 12.71
CA ASN A 376 63.64 -17.79 12.57
C ASN A 376 62.46 -17.93 11.57
N ASP A 377 62.28 -16.94 10.70
CA ASP A 377 61.11 -16.70 9.83
C ASP A 377 60.72 -17.84 8.84
N GLU A 378 61.59 -18.83 8.59
CA GLU A 378 61.25 -19.99 7.73
C GLU A 378 60.92 -21.30 8.50
N ASN A 379 60.68 -21.23 9.80
CA ASN A 379 60.39 -22.31 10.77
C ASN A 379 59.78 -23.63 10.24
N LYS A 380 60.58 -24.43 9.52
CA LYS A 380 60.40 -25.87 9.38
C LYS A 380 61.39 -26.61 10.25
N GLY A 381 61.60 -26.12 11.47
CA GLY A 381 62.27 -26.84 12.53
C GLY A 381 61.78 -28.31 12.63
N PRO A 382 62.63 -29.23 13.11
CA PRO A 382 62.48 -30.66 12.84
C PRO A 382 61.11 -31.28 13.13
N ILE A 383 60.55 -32.04 12.19
CA ILE A 383 59.31 -32.81 12.42
C ILE A 383 59.60 -34.01 13.32
N ILE A 384 59.08 -33.98 14.56
CA ILE A 384 59.23 -35.06 15.55
C ILE A 384 58.35 -36.27 15.21
N ASN A 385 58.95 -37.46 15.10
CA ASN A 385 58.23 -38.71 14.86
C ASN A 385 58.59 -39.79 15.91
N LEU A 386 57.61 -40.17 16.72
CA LEU A 386 57.79 -41.09 17.85
C LEU A 386 57.42 -42.53 17.48
N SER A 387 58.23 -43.48 17.95
CA SER A 387 57.98 -44.93 17.83
C SER A 387 56.73 -45.43 18.56
N LYS A 388 56.19 -44.64 19.50
CA LYS A 388 54.97 -44.95 20.28
C LYS A 388 54.24 -43.66 20.61
N GLU A 389 52.93 -43.67 20.50
CA GLU A 389 52.10 -42.53 20.90
C GLU A 389 51.74 -42.58 22.40
N PRO A 390 51.61 -41.43 23.07
CA PRO A 390 51.08 -41.35 24.44
C PRO A 390 49.60 -41.76 24.48
N PRO A 391 49.03 -42.10 25.66
CA PRO A 391 49.62 -42.00 27.00
C PRO A 391 50.50 -43.19 27.40
N TYR A 392 51.57 -42.93 28.15
CA TYR A 392 52.49 -43.96 28.63
C TYR A 392 52.23 -44.37 30.08
N PHE A 393 52.11 -45.68 30.31
CA PHE A 393 51.96 -46.28 31.65
C PHE A 393 53.02 -47.34 31.88
N ILE A 394 53.79 -47.23 32.97
CA ILE A 394 54.86 -48.19 33.27
C ILE A 394 54.91 -48.57 34.76
N GLY A 395 55.33 -49.79 35.07
CA GLY A 395 55.61 -50.22 36.43
C GLY A 395 56.89 -49.59 36.99
N ARG A 396 56.91 -49.33 38.30
CA ARG A 396 58.09 -48.87 39.03
C ARG A 396 59.30 -49.78 38.74
N ASN A 397 60.45 -49.18 38.42
CA ASN A 397 61.71 -49.84 38.03
C ASN A 397 61.68 -50.67 36.73
N GLU A 398 60.56 -50.73 36.00
CA GLU A 398 60.54 -51.29 34.65
C GLU A 398 61.26 -50.36 33.67
N VAL A 399 61.74 -50.91 32.55
CA VAL A 399 62.45 -50.16 31.51
C VAL A 399 61.43 -49.57 30.54
N PHE A 400 61.45 -48.25 30.38
CA PHE A 400 60.71 -47.55 29.33
C PHE A 400 61.64 -47.24 28.17
N ASN A 401 61.22 -47.61 26.96
CA ASN A 401 61.92 -47.30 25.72
C ASN A 401 61.00 -46.49 24.81
N LEU A 402 61.48 -45.35 24.32
CA LEU A 402 60.81 -44.51 23.33
C LEU A 402 61.86 -43.98 22.34
N SER A 403 61.69 -44.26 21.05
CA SER A 403 62.52 -43.70 19.98
C SER A 403 61.82 -42.54 19.28
N ALA A 404 62.59 -41.53 18.89
CA ALA A 404 62.27 -40.41 18.02
C ALA A 404 63.12 -40.40 16.72
N GLU A 405 63.84 -41.49 16.43
CA GLU A 405 64.77 -41.59 15.28
C GLU A 405 64.10 -41.41 13.90
N GLY A 406 62.77 -41.47 13.82
CA GLY A 406 62.03 -41.20 12.59
C GLY A 406 61.79 -39.72 12.31
N SER A 407 62.31 -38.83 13.16
CA SER A 407 62.15 -37.38 13.02
C SER A 407 62.93 -36.90 11.80
N ILE A 408 62.36 -35.96 11.05
CA ILE A 408 62.94 -35.49 9.78
C ILE A 408 63.07 -33.98 9.82
N ASP A 409 64.17 -33.49 9.26
CA ASP A 409 64.28 -32.13 8.77
C ASP A 409 63.58 -32.06 7.38
N PRO A 410 62.54 -31.22 7.21
CA PRO A 410 61.85 -31.00 5.94
C PRO A 410 62.71 -30.39 4.84
N ASP A 411 63.77 -29.67 5.18
CA ASP A 411 64.60 -28.92 4.23
C ASP A 411 65.68 -29.81 3.59
N GLY A 412 65.67 -31.08 3.99
CA GLY A 412 66.08 -32.21 3.16
C GLY A 412 67.57 -32.47 3.18
N ASN A 413 68.30 -31.81 4.07
CA ASN A 413 69.74 -31.92 4.16
C ASN A 413 70.11 -31.97 5.65
N SER A 414 70.44 -33.18 6.11
CA SER A 414 71.21 -33.46 7.34
C SER A 414 70.46 -33.96 8.59
N SER A 415 71.28 -34.30 9.58
CA SER A 415 70.97 -35.10 10.76
C SER A 415 70.35 -34.22 11.83
N VAL A 416 69.25 -34.67 12.43
CA VAL A 416 68.68 -34.02 13.61
C VAL A 416 69.36 -34.52 14.89
N ASP A 417 69.56 -33.63 15.85
CA ASP A 417 70.03 -33.92 17.20
C ASP A 417 68.86 -34.03 18.18
N TYR A 418 69.05 -34.80 19.26
CA TYR A 418 68.00 -35.09 20.23
C TYR A 418 68.46 -34.83 21.65
N LEU A 419 67.66 -34.08 22.41
CA LEU A 419 67.83 -33.88 23.84
C LEU A 419 66.61 -34.36 24.62
N TRP A 420 66.83 -35.34 25.51
CA TRP A 420 65.78 -35.87 26.37
C TRP A 420 65.96 -35.41 27.82
N GLU A 421 64.95 -34.71 28.34
CA GLU A 421 64.85 -34.32 29.74
C GLU A 421 63.68 -35.05 30.42
N ILE A 422 63.89 -35.58 31.62
CA ILE A 422 62.80 -36.16 32.41
C ILE A 422 62.64 -35.37 33.69
N SER A 423 61.45 -34.80 33.92
CA SER A 423 61.13 -34.12 35.16
C SER A 423 59.97 -34.81 35.87
N LYS A 424 60.02 -34.86 37.19
CA LYS A 424 58.84 -35.18 38.00
C LYS A 424 58.15 -33.86 38.26
N LYS A 425 56.83 -33.79 38.04
CA LYS A 425 56.07 -32.55 38.15
C LYS A 425 56.40 -31.78 39.45
N ASN A 426 57.02 -30.60 39.32
CA ASN A 426 57.53 -29.73 40.39
C ASN A 426 58.86 -30.13 41.08
N GLU A 427 59.70 -30.95 40.44
CA GLU A 427 61.08 -31.26 40.85
C GLU A 427 62.05 -30.96 39.67
N GLU A 428 63.33 -30.73 39.95
CA GLU A 428 64.35 -30.47 38.90
C GLU A 428 64.45 -31.64 37.89
N SER A 429 64.67 -31.30 36.62
CA SER A 429 64.83 -32.28 35.54
C SER A 429 66.11 -33.09 35.72
N ILE A 430 66.02 -34.39 35.41
CA ILE A 430 67.16 -35.29 35.30
C ILE A 430 67.45 -35.45 33.81
N LEU A 431 68.61 -35.00 33.37
CA LEU A 431 69.13 -35.20 32.01
C LEU A 431 69.54 -36.66 31.83
N ILE A 432 69.05 -37.33 30.78
CA ILE A 432 69.30 -38.78 30.60
C ILE A 432 70.08 -39.12 29.32
N SER A 433 69.97 -38.40 28.20
CA SER A 433 70.81 -38.63 27.01
C SER A 433 70.74 -37.48 25.99
N SER A 434 71.82 -37.27 25.23
CA SER A 434 71.95 -36.17 24.24
C SER A 434 72.54 -36.59 22.89
N ASP A 435 72.57 -37.88 22.55
CA ASP A 435 73.37 -38.35 21.41
C ASP A 435 72.73 -39.46 20.56
N LYS A 436 71.51 -39.91 20.89
CA LYS A 436 70.74 -40.88 20.09
C LYS A 436 69.25 -40.60 20.24
N GLY A 437 68.49 -40.77 19.15
CA GLY A 437 67.03 -40.61 19.14
C GLY A 437 66.26 -41.59 20.03
N GLU A 438 66.92 -42.48 20.78
CA GLU A 438 66.30 -43.42 21.72
C GLU A 438 66.42 -42.98 23.18
N LEU A 439 65.28 -42.85 23.85
CA LEU A 439 65.17 -42.74 25.30
C LEU A 439 65.03 -44.13 25.94
N VAL A 440 65.96 -44.47 26.84
CA VAL A 440 65.88 -45.66 27.71
C VAL A 440 65.96 -45.23 29.18
N ALA A 441 64.84 -45.31 29.90
CA ALA A 441 64.76 -44.82 31.27
C ALA A 441 64.14 -45.85 32.24
N ARG A 442 64.50 -45.74 33.53
CA ARG A 442 63.85 -46.47 34.63
C ARG A 442 63.42 -45.48 35.70
N TYR A 443 62.21 -45.68 36.23
CA TYR A 443 61.61 -44.76 37.18
C TYR A 443 61.57 -45.38 38.59
N PRO A 444 62.38 -44.86 39.55
CA PRO A 444 62.50 -45.45 40.88
C PRO A 444 61.36 -45.10 41.84
N SER A 445 60.48 -44.18 41.47
CA SER A 445 59.31 -43.77 42.25
C SER A 445 58.04 -43.78 41.40
N VAL A 446 56.92 -44.11 42.03
CA VAL A 446 55.58 -43.96 41.44
C VAL A 446 55.17 -42.49 41.41
N GLY A 447 54.45 -42.09 40.36
CA GLY A 447 54.04 -40.71 40.13
C GLY A 447 53.92 -40.37 38.64
N ASN A 448 53.59 -39.10 38.36
CA ASN A 448 53.55 -38.55 37.01
C ASN A 448 54.87 -37.83 36.72
N PHE A 449 55.42 -38.08 35.55
CA PHE A 449 56.62 -37.44 35.04
C PHE A 449 56.32 -36.87 33.66
N ASP A 450 57.05 -35.84 33.30
CA ASP A 450 57.02 -35.25 31.97
C ASP A 450 58.38 -35.52 31.31
N ILE A 451 58.33 -36.07 30.11
CA ILE A 451 59.48 -36.27 29.24
C ILE A 451 59.46 -35.13 28.24
N LYS A 452 60.43 -34.23 28.31
CA LYS A 452 60.63 -33.18 27.32
C LYS A 452 61.68 -33.66 26.31
N LEU A 453 61.29 -33.68 25.04
CA LEU A 453 62.15 -33.95 23.90
C LEU A 453 62.38 -32.62 23.18
N THR A 454 63.63 -32.21 23.02
CA THR A 454 64.01 -31.17 22.05
C THR A 454 64.69 -31.86 20.88
N VAL A 455 64.29 -31.51 19.66
CA VAL A 455 64.94 -31.94 18.43
C VAL A 455 65.48 -30.71 17.72
N THR A 456 66.77 -30.70 17.41
CA THR A 456 67.48 -29.56 16.83
C THR A 456 68.10 -29.98 15.50
N ASP A 457 68.07 -29.13 14.47
CA ASP A 457 68.80 -29.39 13.22
C ASP A 457 70.20 -28.77 13.21
N GLU A 458 70.83 -28.71 12.04
CA GLU A 458 72.18 -28.16 11.86
C GLU A 458 72.24 -26.64 11.74
N GLU A 459 71.08 -25.98 11.64
CA GLU A 459 70.93 -24.53 11.57
C GLU A 459 70.52 -23.95 12.94
N ASP A 460 70.58 -24.77 14.00
CA ASP A 460 70.19 -24.49 15.38
C ASP A 460 68.67 -24.24 15.55
N GLU A 461 67.82 -24.67 14.60
CA GLU A 461 66.36 -24.62 14.77
C GLU A 461 65.88 -25.75 15.68
N GLU A 462 65.04 -25.42 16.68
CA GLU A 462 64.61 -26.40 17.68
C GLU A 462 63.10 -26.62 17.71
N ARG A 463 62.69 -27.89 17.81
CA ARG A 463 61.31 -28.27 18.12
C ARG A 463 61.22 -29.02 19.45
N VAL A 464 60.33 -28.56 20.32
CA VAL A 464 60.16 -29.11 21.68
C VAL A 464 58.82 -29.82 21.85
N LEU A 465 58.84 -31.05 22.34
CA LEU A 465 57.66 -31.86 22.65
C LEU A 465 57.69 -32.35 24.10
N THR A 466 56.60 -32.10 24.85
CA THR A 466 56.45 -32.58 26.23
C THR A 466 55.44 -33.72 26.30
N LEU A 467 55.87 -34.88 26.80
CA LEU A 467 55.12 -36.13 26.84
C LEU A 467 54.87 -36.60 28.27
N PRO A 468 53.60 -36.79 28.69
CA PRO A 468 53.30 -37.26 30.03
C PRO A 468 53.49 -38.78 30.16
N ILE A 469 54.14 -39.22 31.24
CA ILE A 469 54.26 -40.63 31.62
C ILE A 469 53.81 -40.87 33.06
N THR A 470 53.02 -41.92 33.25
CA THR A 470 52.52 -42.33 34.58
C THR A 470 53.21 -43.61 35.05
N VAL A 471 53.93 -43.51 36.16
CA VAL A 471 54.62 -44.65 36.79
C VAL A 471 53.78 -45.17 37.96
N GLN A 472 53.38 -46.43 37.88
CA GLN A 472 52.55 -47.10 38.89
C GLN A 472 53.30 -48.24 39.58
N TRP A 473 52.78 -48.73 40.71
CA TRP A 473 53.39 -49.85 41.41
C TRP A 473 53.46 -51.07 40.51
N SER A 474 54.64 -51.69 40.42
CA SER A 474 54.80 -52.92 39.65
C SER A 474 53.95 -54.04 40.27
N ALA A 475 53.65 -55.08 39.49
CA ALA A 475 52.96 -56.25 40.01
C ALA A 475 53.71 -56.84 41.22
N TRP A 476 55.04 -56.90 41.15
CA TRP A 476 55.91 -57.37 42.24
C TRP A 476 55.80 -56.51 43.50
N ASP A 477 55.75 -55.18 43.39
CA ASP A 477 55.57 -54.31 44.55
C ASP A 477 54.21 -54.54 45.23
N LYS A 478 53.14 -54.69 44.43
CA LYS A 478 51.79 -54.98 44.93
C LYS A 478 51.76 -56.33 45.67
N TYR A 479 52.44 -57.35 45.14
CA TYR A 479 52.58 -58.65 45.80
C TYR A 479 53.41 -58.57 47.09
N ALA A 480 54.55 -57.88 47.07
CA ALA A 480 55.42 -57.73 48.25
C ALA A 480 54.70 -56.99 49.40
N PHE A 481 53.93 -55.95 49.08
CA PHE A 481 53.10 -55.24 50.04
C PHE A 481 52.02 -56.15 50.67
N LEU A 482 51.30 -56.92 49.85
CA LEU A 482 50.29 -57.88 50.31
C LEU A 482 50.90 -58.95 51.25
N VAL A 483 52.06 -59.49 50.91
CA VAL A 483 52.78 -60.46 51.76
C VAL A 483 53.22 -59.81 53.08
N GLY A 484 53.71 -58.57 53.05
CA GLY A 484 54.08 -57.82 54.27
C GLY A 484 52.89 -57.59 55.20
N VAL A 485 51.74 -57.17 54.66
CA VAL A 485 50.49 -57.00 55.41
C VAL A 485 50.03 -58.33 56.02
N LEU A 486 50.11 -59.43 55.25
CA LEU A 486 49.76 -60.76 55.74
C LEU A 486 50.65 -61.18 56.93
N ILE A 487 51.96 -60.97 56.84
CA ILE A 487 52.91 -61.25 57.93
C ILE A 487 52.59 -60.40 59.16
N LEU A 488 52.30 -59.11 58.99
CA LEU A 488 51.93 -58.22 60.10
C LEU A 488 50.63 -58.68 60.79
N LEU A 489 49.61 -59.06 60.00
CA LEU A 489 48.36 -59.60 60.52
C LEU A 489 48.58 -60.90 61.30
N LEU A 490 49.46 -61.79 60.82
CA LEU A 490 49.83 -63.01 61.54
C LEU A 490 50.55 -62.70 62.87
N ILE A 491 51.43 -61.69 62.90
CA ILE A 491 52.09 -61.23 64.13
C ILE A 491 51.07 -60.66 65.12
N ILE A 492 50.14 -59.82 64.66
CA ILE A 492 49.06 -59.26 65.49
C ILE A 492 48.19 -60.38 66.04
N LEU A 493 47.79 -61.34 65.21
CA LEU A 493 47.00 -62.50 65.61
C LEU A 493 47.73 -63.33 66.67
N TYR A 494 49.03 -63.56 66.49
CA TYR A 494 49.89 -64.22 67.47
C TYR A 494 49.93 -63.46 68.81
N LEU A 495 50.12 -62.15 68.79
CA LEU A 495 50.13 -61.31 69.99
C LEU A 495 48.78 -61.31 70.72
N VAL A 496 47.67 -61.24 69.98
CA VAL A 496 46.30 -61.34 70.53
C VAL A 496 46.08 -62.71 71.16
N PHE A 497 46.49 -63.79 70.49
CA PHE A 497 46.38 -65.15 71.00
C PHE A 497 47.21 -65.35 72.27
N ARG A 498 48.46 -64.85 72.28
CA ARG A 498 49.34 -64.82 73.47
C ARG A 498 48.69 -64.08 74.65
N LYS A 499 48.13 -62.89 74.40
CA LYS A 499 47.44 -62.08 75.44
C LYS A 499 46.17 -62.78 75.97
N LYS A 500 45.47 -63.54 75.11
CA LYS A 500 44.31 -64.38 75.50
C LYS A 500 44.72 -65.57 76.36
N LEU A 501 45.86 -66.21 76.08
CA LEU A 501 46.45 -67.26 76.91
C LEU A 501 46.87 -66.73 78.29
N GLU A 502 47.49 -65.55 78.36
CA GLU A 502 47.84 -64.89 79.63
C GLU A 502 46.61 -64.55 80.49
N LYS A 503 45.52 -64.07 79.86
CA LYS A 503 44.24 -63.85 80.57
C LYS A 503 43.61 -65.15 81.09
N LYS A 504 43.67 -66.25 80.33
CA LYS A 504 43.18 -67.58 80.78
C LYS A 504 44.00 -68.12 81.96
N SER A 505 45.32 -67.94 81.93
CA SER A 505 46.24 -68.30 83.03
C SER A 505 45.88 -67.54 84.32
N LYS A 506 45.72 -66.21 84.25
CA LYS A 506 45.37 -65.38 85.42
C LYS A 506 43.97 -65.67 85.99
N LYS A 507 43.02 -66.14 85.17
CA LYS A 507 41.67 -66.54 85.63
C LYS A 507 41.66 -67.89 86.35
N LYS A 508 42.64 -68.76 86.08
CA LYS A 508 42.80 -70.10 86.69
C LYS A 508 43.56 -70.07 88.03
N PHE A 509 44.19 -68.94 88.36
CA PHE A 509 44.84 -68.69 89.67
C PHE A 509 43.94 -67.94 90.67
N LYS A 510 42.75 -67.46 90.23
CA LYS A 510 41.77 -66.72 91.04
C LYS A 510 40.50 -67.53 91.37
N LYS A 511 40.47 -68.80 90.97
CA LYS A 511 39.53 -69.86 91.33
C LYS A 511 40.38 -71.02 91.84
#